data_AF-A0A969XIA1-F1
#
_entry.id   AF-A0A969XIA1-F1
#
_cell.length_a   1.000
_cell.length_b   1.000
_cell.length_c   1.000
_cell.angle_alpha   90.00
_cell.angle_beta   90.00
_cell.angle_gamma   90.00
#
_symmetry.space_group_name_H-M   'P 1'
#
loop_
_entity.id
_entity.type
_entity.pdbx_description
1 polymer ?
#
loop_
_entity_poly.entity_id
_entity_poly.type
_entity_poly.pdbx_seq_one_letter_code
_entity_poly.pdbx_strand_id
1 'polypeptide(L)'
;GRPVHCVTTMAGHTVALAASLCVHTLSYEGLWIERLWAEGDLALRAAIRAVVEEAKRLGLDEVGHLGSAADDPWLREGYLFMGRYRVFALGPNAEAAHPSSAAGVSGSAKGLPAPCDQT
;
A
#
# COMPACT_ATOMS: atom_id res chain seq x y z
N GLY A 1 11.14 15.73 -0.01
CA GLY A 1 10.00 16.19 -0.85
C GLY A 1 9.24 14.98 -1.33
N ARG A 2 7.97 15.13 -1.76
CA ARG A 2 7.17 14.03 -2.32
C ARG A 2 7.69 13.70 -3.73
N PRO A 3 8.26 12.50 -4.01
CA PRO A 3 8.65 12.14 -5.37
C PRO A 3 7.44 12.15 -6.31
N VAL A 4 7.61 12.75 -7.48
CA VAL A 4 6.61 12.78 -8.54
C VAL A 4 7.27 12.31 -9.82
N HIS A 5 6.72 11.28 -10.43
CA HIS A 5 7.16 10.72 -11.69
C HIS A 5 6.11 11.02 -12.76
N CYS A 6 6.54 11.68 -13.83
CA CYS A 6 5.70 11.96 -14.99
C CYS A 6 6.17 11.12 -16.17
N VAL A 7 5.24 10.50 -16.88
CA VAL A 7 5.50 9.88 -18.18
C VAL A 7 5.06 10.86 -19.25
N THR A 8 5.96 11.19 -20.16
CA THR A 8 5.69 12.12 -21.27
C THR A 8 5.79 11.42 -22.61
N THR A 9 4.98 11.88 -23.56
CA THR A 9 5.16 11.56 -24.98
C THR A 9 6.43 12.22 -25.51
N MET A 10 6.88 11.82 -26.70
CA MET A 10 7.96 12.51 -27.42
C MET A 10 7.64 13.99 -27.70
N ALA A 11 6.35 14.35 -27.79
CA ALA A 11 5.90 15.73 -27.95
C ALA A 11 5.89 16.53 -26.64
N GLY A 12 6.22 15.91 -25.50
CA GLY A 12 6.30 16.56 -24.19
C GLY A 12 4.99 16.59 -23.40
N HIS A 13 3.91 15.98 -23.92
CA HIS A 13 2.64 15.88 -23.17
C HIS A 13 2.72 14.82 -22.08
N THR A 14 2.32 15.17 -20.86
CA THR A 14 2.20 14.23 -19.73
C THR A 14 1.01 13.30 -19.93
N VAL A 15 1.26 12.00 -20.03
CA VAL A 15 0.24 10.96 -20.25
C VAL A 15 0.05 10.05 -19.04
N ALA A 16 0.93 10.15 -18.04
CA ALA A 16 0.71 9.58 -16.73
C ALA A 16 1.52 10.31 -15.65
N LEU A 17 1.04 10.21 -14.42
CA LEU A 17 1.66 10.79 -13.23
C LEU A 17 1.49 9.84 -12.04
N ALA A 18 2.59 9.62 -11.32
CA ALA A 18 2.58 8.93 -10.03
C ALA A 18 3.26 9.82 -8.97
N ALA A 19 2.54 10.13 -7.89
CA ALA A 19 3.10 10.83 -6.74
C ALA A 19 3.17 9.88 -5.55
N SER A 20 4.35 9.78 -4.95
CA SER A 20 4.64 8.80 -3.90
C SER A 20 5.12 9.46 -2.61
N LEU A 21 4.88 8.82 -1.48
CA LEU A 21 5.43 9.16 -0.18
C LEU A 21 6.54 8.17 0.17
N CYS A 22 7.67 8.67 0.66
CA CYS A 22 8.65 7.79 1.30
C CYS A 22 8.13 7.40 2.69
N VAL A 23 8.02 6.11 2.93
CA VAL A 23 7.53 5.52 4.17
C VAL A 23 8.70 4.81 4.85
N HIS A 24 8.91 5.11 6.12
CA HIS A 24 9.91 4.46 6.96
C HIS A 24 9.19 3.92 8.20
N THR A 25 9.20 2.61 8.37
CA THR A 25 8.60 1.93 9.52
C THR A 25 9.63 1.07 10.21
N LEU A 26 9.27 0.50 11.37
CA LEU A 26 10.10 -0.50 12.05
C LEU A 26 10.27 -1.81 11.24
N SER A 27 9.51 -2.01 10.15
CA SER A 27 9.47 -3.27 9.41
C SER A 27 9.94 -3.16 7.95
N TYR A 28 9.90 -1.97 7.36
CA TYR A 28 10.33 -1.74 5.97
C TYR A 28 10.50 -0.24 5.67
N GLU A 29 11.29 0.04 4.64
CA GLU A 29 11.34 1.32 3.95
C GLU A 29 10.76 1.19 2.54
N GLY A 30 9.97 2.16 2.09
CA GLY A 30 9.29 2.03 0.80
C GLY A 30 8.72 3.32 0.20
N LEU A 31 8.25 3.20 -1.04
CA LEU A 31 7.44 4.25 -1.69
C LEU A 31 5.97 3.86 -1.71
N TRP A 32 5.14 4.73 -1.16
CA TRP A 32 3.69 4.57 -1.18
C TRP A 32 3.05 5.54 -2.16
N ILE A 33 2.44 5.03 -3.23
CA ILE A 33 1.78 5.87 -4.24
C ILE A 33 0.48 6.41 -3.65
N GLU A 34 0.42 7.73 -3.53
CA GLU A 34 -0.75 8.45 -3.00
C GLU A 34 -1.65 8.99 -4.11
N ARG A 35 -1.09 9.23 -5.30
CA ARG A 35 -1.84 9.68 -6.47
C ARG A 35 -1.31 9.00 -7.70
N LEU A 36 -2.23 8.47 -8.50
CA LEU A 36 -1.93 7.86 -9.78
C LEU A 36 -2.98 8.28 -10.80
N TRP A 37 -2.50 8.73 -11.95
CA TRP A 37 -3.33 9.05 -13.11
C TRP A 37 -2.60 8.62 -14.38
N ALA A 38 -3.35 8.12 -15.36
CA ALA A 38 -2.84 7.76 -16.67
C ALA A 38 -3.95 7.87 -17.71
N GLU A 39 -3.59 8.24 -18.94
CA GLU A 39 -4.52 8.29 -20.08
C GLU A 39 -4.93 6.90 -20.60
N GLY A 40 -4.17 5.85 -20.24
CA GLY A 40 -4.47 4.47 -20.59
C GLY A 40 -3.43 3.49 -20.06
N ASP A 41 -3.66 2.19 -20.29
CA ASP A 41 -2.91 1.11 -19.65
C ASP A 41 -1.39 1.18 -19.91
N LEU A 42 -0.96 1.53 -21.13
CA LEU A 42 0.47 1.62 -21.43
C LEU A 42 1.16 2.73 -20.61
N ALA A 43 0.50 3.89 -20.48
CA ALA A 43 1.02 5.01 -19.71
C ALA A 43 1.00 4.70 -18.20
N LEU A 44 -0.04 4.00 -17.73
CA LEU A 44 -0.16 3.52 -16.36
C LEU A 44 1.03 2.61 -15.99
N ARG A 45 1.32 1.61 -16.83
CA ARG A 45 2.45 0.70 -16.65
C ARG A 45 3.79 1.41 -16.61
N ALA A 46 3.99 2.37 -17.52
CA ALA A 46 5.21 3.17 -17.54
C ALA A 46 5.37 3.99 -16.25
N ALA A 47 4.29 4.57 -15.71
CA ALA A 47 4.34 5.31 -14.45
C ALA A 47 4.66 4.42 -13.26
N ILE A 48 4.04 3.24 -13.17
CA ILE A 48 4.33 2.25 -12.12
C ILE A 48 5.80 1.83 -12.19
N ARG A 49 6.30 1.53 -13.40
CA ARG A 49 7.70 1.16 -13.58
C ARG A 49 8.66 2.28 -13.18
N ALA A 50 8.33 3.53 -13.46
CA ALA A 50 9.14 4.67 -13.02
C ALA A 50 9.26 4.73 -11.49
N VAL A 51 8.18 4.47 -10.75
CA VAL A 51 8.21 4.42 -9.28
C VAL A 51 9.03 3.22 -8.78
N VAL A 52 8.89 2.06 -9.41
CA VAL A 52 9.67 0.86 -9.08
C VAL A 52 11.16 1.09 -9.27
N GLU A 53 11.58 1.66 -10.40
CA GLU A 53 13.00 1.95 -10.65
C GLU A 53 13.53 3.03 -9.71
N GLU A 54 12.70 3.99 -9.31
CA GLU A 54 13.09 4.97 -8.29
C GLU A 54 13.32 4.31 -6.92
N ALA A 55 12.42 3.42 -6.49
CA ALA A 55 12.61 2.68 -5.24
C ALA A 55 13.91 1.84 -5.27
N LYS A 56 14.24 1.19 -6.39
CA LYS A 56 15.52 0.49 -6.57
C LYS A 56 16.70 1.43 -6.45
N ARG A 57 16.64 2.59 -7.12
CA ARG A 57 17.69 3.62 -7.08
C ARG A 57 17.93 4.13 -5.65
N LEU A 58 16.88 4.17 -4.84
CA LEU A 58 16.92 4.58 -3.44
C LEU A 58 17.26 3.44 -2.47
N GLY A 59 17.33 2.19 -2.94
CA GLY A 59 17.60 1.02 -2.10
C GLY A 59 16.46 0.65 -1.15
N LEU A 60 15.22 0.95 -1.52
CA LEU A 60 14.03 0.70 -0.69
C LEU A 60 13.54 -0.75 -0.85
N ASP A 61 12.85 -1.25 0.18
CA ASP A 61 12.37 -2.63 0.24
C ASP A 61 11.11 -2.83 -0.62
N GLU A 62 10.20 -1.86 -0.58
CA GLU A 62 8.83 -2.03 -1.08
C GLU A 62 8.31 -0.81 -1.87
N VAL A 63 7.39 -1.10 -2.81
CA VAL A 63 6.51 -0.11 -3.45
C VAL A 63 5.08 -0.59 -3.27
N GLY A 64 4.19 0.31 -2.86
CA GLY A 64 2.79 -0.03 -2.67
C GLY A 64 1.84 1.10 -3.03
N HIS A 65 0.56 0.77 -3.10
CA HIS A 65 -0.52 1.72 -3.34
C HIS A 65 -1.80 1.18 -2.70
N LEU A 66 -2.80 2.07 -2.58
CA LEU A 66 -4.15 1.67 -2.23
C LEU A 66 -4.87 1.18 -3.49
N GLY A 67 -5.44 -0.03 -3.44
CA GLY A 67 -6.11 -0.67 -4.58
C GLY A 67 -7.19 -1.66 -4.16
N SER A 68 -8.00 -2.10 -5.11
CA SER A 68 -8.94 -3.22 -4.91
C SER A 68 -8.24 -4.53 -5.28
N ALA A 69 -8.26 -5.51 -4.37
CA ALA A 69 -7.56 -6.79 -4.55
C ALA A 69 -8.09 -7.65 -5.72
N ALA A 70 -9.30 -7.38 -6.21
CA ALA A 70 -9.95 -8.24 -7.21
C ALA A 70 -9.45 -8.03 -8.65
N ASP A 71 -8.96 -6.83 -8.98
CA ASP A 71 -8.72 -6.42 -10.37
C ASP A 71 -7.43 -5.62 -10.53
N ASP A 72 -6.38 -5.95 -9.77
CA ASP A 72 -5.17 -5.12 -9.77
C ASP A 72 -4.26 -5.45 -10.97
N PRO A 73 -4.19 -4.61 -12.03
CA PRO A 73 -3.35 -4.89 -13.19
C PRO A 73 -1.84 -4.85 -12.86
N TRP A 74 -1.47 -4.41 -11.65
CA TRP A 74 -0.09 -4.17 -11.24
C TRP A 74 0.68 -5.46 -10.98
N LEU A 75 -0.02 -6.55 -10.64
CA LEU A 75 0.57 -7.88 -10.40
C LEU A 75 1.39 -8.41 -11.59
N ARG A 76 1.12 -7.93 -12.81
CA ARG A 76 1.75 -8.44 -14.05
C ARG A 76 3.00 -7.66 -14.50
N GLU A 77 3.26 -6.46 -13.98
CA GLU A 77 4.13 -5.47 -14.66
C GLU A 77 5.51 -5.25 -14.01
N GLY A 78 6.08 -6.29 -13.41
CA GLY A 78 7.51 -6.30 -13.05
C GLY A 78 7.85 -6.62 -11.61
N TYR A 79 6.94 -7.18 -10.82
CA TYR A 79 7.14 -7.54 -9.41
C TYR A 79 7.94 -8.85 -9.18
N LEU A 80 8.73 -9.32 -10.15
CA LEU A 80 9.58 -10.51 -9.96
C LEU A 80 10.99 -10.19 -9.45
N PHE A 81 11.41 -8.91 -9.43
CA PHE A 81 12.78 -8.53 -9.05
C PHE A 81 12.89 -7.51 -7.90
N MET A 82 11.77 -7.05 -7.37
CA MET A 82 11.72 -6.40 -6.06
C MET A 82 11.00 -7.37 -5.12
N GLY A 83 11.43 -7.44 -3.86
CA GLY A 83 10.94 -8.39 -2.88
C GLY A 83 9.43 -8.31 -2.60
N ARG A 84 9.02 -8.92 -1.48
CA ARG A 84 7.62 -9.17 -1.09
C ARG A 84 6.70 -7.97 -1.40
N TYR A 85 5.66 -8.22 -2.18
CA TYR A 85 4.63 -7.24 -2.50
C TYR A 85 3.43 -7.39 -1.57
N ARG A 86 2.93 -6.28 -1.03
CA ARG A 86 1.75 -6.23 -0.16
C ARG A 86 0.71 -5.28 -0.75
N VAL A 87 -0.44 -5.83 -1.14
CA VAL A 87 -1.64 -5.06 -1.50
C VAL A 87 -2.48 -4.90 -0.24
N PHE A 88 -2.86 -3.66 0.07
CA PHE A 88 -3.83 -3.37 1.13
C PHE A 88 -5.16 -3.02 0.47
N ALA A 89 -6.15 -3.91 0.61
CA ALA A 89 -7.51 -3.67 0.14
C ALA A 89 -8.38 -3.14 1.29
N LEU A 90 -9.25 -2.18 0.98
CA LEU A 90 -10.36 -1.83 1.86
C LEU A 90 -11.37 -2.99 1.85
N GLY A 91 -11.54 -3.65 2.99
CA GLY A 91 -12.59 -4.64 3.15
C GLY A 91 -13.98 -4.01 2.99
N PRO A 92 -15.00 -4.75 2.53
CA PRO A 92 -16.34 -4.22 2.21
C PRO A 92 -17.15 -3.65 3.40
N ASN A 93 -16.56 -3.47 4.59
CA ASN A 93 -17.25 -3.04 5.81
C ASN A 93 -16.63 -1.81 6.51
N ALA A 94 -15.79 -1.03 5.84
CA ALA A 94 -15.15 0.14 6.47
C ALA A 94 -16.13 1.27 6.87
N GLU A 95 -17.40 1.22 6.45
CA GLU A 95 -18.41 2.26 6.73
C GLU A 95 -19.53 1.82 7.70
N ALA A 96 -19.55 0.57 8.16
CA ALA A 96 -20.66 0.03 8.95
C ALA A 96 -20.20 -0.68 10.24
N ALA A 97 -19.65 0.06 11.20
CA ALA A 97 -19.48 -0.46 12.56
C ALA A 97 -19.53 0.64 13.63
N HIS A 98 -20.65 1.35 13.70
CA HIS A 98 -21.19 1.77 14.99
C HIS A 98 -22.66 1.38 15.07
N PRO A 99 -22.98 0.42 15.96
CA PRO A 99 -24.07 0.66 16.88
C PRO A 99 -23.65 0.52 18.34
N SER A 100 -24.20 1.44 19.11
CA SER A 100 -24.13 1.64 20.55
C SER A 100 -24.84 0.52 21.34
N SER A 101 -24.24 0.16 22.49
CA SER A 101 -24.84 -0.22 23.78
C SER A 101 -26.13 -1.07 23.83
N ALA A 102 -26.05 -2.29 24.39
CA ALA A 102 -26.61 -2.66 25.72
C ALA A 102 -27.01 -4.15 25.86
N ALA A 103 -26.65 -4.72 27.01
CA ALA A 103 -27.29 -5.81 27.76
C ALA A 103 -27.16 -7.28 27.26
N GLY A 104 -26.55 -8.11 28.12
CA GLY A 104 -26.62 -9.58 28.05
C GLY A 104 -25.58 -10.28 28.92
N VAL A 105 -25.72 -10.20 30.25
CA VAL A 105 -24.93 -10.98 31.23
C VAL A 105 -25.28 -12.47 31.14
N SER A 106 -24.27 -13.35 31.11
CA SER A 106 -24.28 -14.63 31.84
C SER A 106 -22.87 -15.22 31.89
N GLY A 107 -22.37 -15.45 33.10
CA GLY A 107 -20.99 -15.84 33.35
C GLY A 107 -20.73 -17.36 33.37
N SER A 108 -19.46 -17.71 33.31
CA SER A 108 -18.88 -18.78 34.14
C SER A 108 -17.36 -18.61 34.22
N ALA A 109 -16.90 -18.51 35.46
CA ALA A 109 -15.50 -18.38 35.84
C ALA A 109 -14.72 -19.67 35.63
N LYS A 110 -13.45 -19.55 35.21
CA LYS A 110 -12.32 -20.35 35.75
C LYS A 110 -10.98 -19.88 35.19
N GLY A 111 -10.06 -19.58 36.12
CA GLY A 111 -8.62 -19.81 35.94
C GLY A 111 -7.76 -18.61 35.53
N LEU A 112 -7.40 -17.78 36.50
CA LEU A 112 -6.22 -16.93 36.41
C LEU A 112 -4.96 -17.79 36.66
N PRO A 113 -3.85 -17.54 35.96
CA PRO A 113 -2.54 -17.65 36.58
C PRO A 113 -1.82 -16.29 36.66
N ALA A 114 -1.03 -16.17 37.72
CA ALA A 114 -0.37 -14.98 38.27
C ALA A 114 0.74 -14.38 37.38
N PRO A 115 1.14 -13.12 37.62
CA PRO A 115 2.23 -12.45 36.89
C PRO A 115 3.61 -13.00 37.29
N CYS A 116 4.49 -13.17 36.31
CA CYS A 116 5.91 -13.37 36.53
C CYS A 116 6.58 -12.00 36.69
N ASP A 117 7.14 -11.76 37.88
CA ASP A 117 8.13 -10.72 38.15
C ASP A 117 9.46 -11.37 38.51
N GLN A 118 10.53 -10.57 38.30
CA GLN A 118 11.93 -10.72 38.73
C GLN A 118 12.83 -11.53 37.78
N THR A 119 13.97 -11.01 37.30
CA THR A 119 15.00 -10.25 38.03
C THR A 119 15.54 -9.02 37.30
#